data_AF-B2A9A3-F1
#
_entry.id   AF-B2A9A3-F1
#
_cell.length_a   1.000
_cell.length_b   1.000
_cell.length_c   1.000
_cell.angle_alpha   90.00
_cell.angle_beta   90.00
_cell.angle_gamma   90.00
#
_symmetry.space_group_name_H-M   'P 1'
#
loop_
_entity.id
_entity.type
_entity.pdbx_description
1 polymer ?
#
loop_
_entity_poly.entity_id
_entity_poly.type
_entity_poly.pdbx_seq_one_letter_code
_entity_poly.pdbx_strand_id
1 'polypeptide(L)'
;MNQKMMWNEIMYRDILGFFPTYMRSSHGKCDGACLAQMGGLGYTVVMWNLDTEDWKNQPASNIWKSFEKFSAELWNPEHSDYGRVITLAHDTLPATLDLARHISARPKQRI
;
A
#
# COMPACT_ATOMS: atom_id res chain seq x y z
N MET A 1 -6.07 -17.09 8.94
CA MET A 1 -5.35 -15.80 9.13
C MET A 1 -4.65 -15.74 10.49
N ASN A 2 -5.34 -16.08 11.60
CA ASN A 2 -4.81 -15.97 12.97
C ASN A 2 -3.38 -16.48 13.19
N GLN A 3 -3.05 -17.71 12.79
CA GLN A 3 -1.72 -18.25 13.03
C GLN A 3 -0.62 -17.43 12.34
N LYS A 4 -0.87 -16.92 11.13
CA LYS A 4 0.08 -16.08 10.40
C LYS A 4 0.32 -14.73 11.12
N MET A 5 -0.74 -14.13 11.67
CA MET A 5 -0.63 -12.88 12.43
C MET A 5 0.13 -13.08 13.74
N MET A 6 -0.12 -14.17 14.48
CA MET A 6 0.63 -14.47 15.70
C MET A 6 2.13 -14.65 15.45
N TRP A 7 2.52 -15.34 14.37
CA TRP A 7 3.94 -15.45 14.02
C TRP A 7 4.56 -14.10 13.71
N ASN A 8 3.86 -13.23 12.98
CA ASN A 8 4.32 -11.86 12.73
C ASN A 8 4.46 -11.07 14.03
N GLU A 9 3.51 -11.17 14.96
CA GLU A 9 3.58 -10.49 16.26
C GLU A 9 4.78 -10.92 17.11
N ILE A 10 5.06 -12.22 17.14
CA ILE A 10 6.24 -12.76 17.84
C ILE A 10 7.51 -12.20 17.20
N MET A 11 7.63 -12.24 15.87
CA MET A 11 8.81 -11.74 15.15
C MET A 11 8.97 -10.23 15.31
N TYR A 12 7.90 -9.44 15.21
CA TYR A 12 7.97 -8.00 15.41
C TYR A 12 8.31 -7.65 16.85
N ARG A 13 7.73 -8.34 17.84
CA ARG A 13 8.06 -8.12 19.25
C ARG A 13 9.53 -8.41 19.52
N ASP A 14 10.07 -9.47 18.94
CA ASP A 14 11.48 -9.87 19.11
C ASP A 14 12.45 -8.85 18.48
N ILE A 15 12.14 -8.36 17.27
CA ILE A 15 13.03 -7.46 16.52
C ILE A 15 12.86 -5.99 16.93
N LEU A 16 11.62 -5.53 17.11
CA LEU A 16 11.27 -4.12 17.29
C LEU A 16 10.87 -3.77 18.72
N GLY A 17 10.64 -4.77 19.59
CA GLY A 17 10.11 -4.55 20.93
C GLY A 17 8.61 -4.24 20.96
N PHE A 18 7.92 -4.21 19.81
CA PHE A 18 6.47 -4.05 19.66
C PHE A 18 5.95 -4.74 18.39
N PHE A 19 4.63 -4.93 18.29
CA PHE A 19 3.99 -5.36 17.05
C PHE A 19 3.02 -4.28 16.54
N PRO A 20 2.92 -4.05 15.21
CA PRO A 20 2.01 -3.06 14.64
C PRO A 20 0.54 -3.43 14.85
N THR A 21 -0.34 -2.43 14.90
CA THR A 21 -1.80 -2.60 14.89
C THR A 21 -2.42 -2.36 13.52
N TYR A 22 -1.63 -1.94 12.53
CA TYR A 22 -2.07 -1.81 11.14
C TYR A 22 -1.58 -3.01 10.34
N MET A 23 -2.45 -3.56 9.51
CA MET A 23 -2.12 -4.65 8.60
C MET A 23 -2.81 -4.44 7.25
N ARG A 24 -2.26 -5.01 6.18
CA ARG A 24 -2.90 -5.07 4.87
C ARG A 24 -3.10 -6.53 4.48
N SER A 25 -4.30 -6.86 4.01
CA SER A 25 -4.60 -8.20 3.54
C SER A 25 -3.88 -8.52 2.23
N SER A 26 -3.51 -9.79 2.04
CA SER A 26 -2.96 -10.23 0.76
C SER A 26 -4.00 -10.10 -0.35
N HIS A 27 -3.58 -9.65 -1.53
CA HIS A 27 -4.42 -9.38 -2.69
C HIS A 27 -5.61 -8.44 -2.44
N GLY A 28 -5.60 -7.68 -1.33
CA GLY A 28 -6.73 -6.82 -0.95
C GLY A 28 -8.01 -7.59 -0.60
N LYS A 29 -7.89 -8.88 -0.25
CA LYS A 29 -9.03 -9.75 0.06
C LYS A 29 -9.19 -9.88 1.56
N CYS A 30 -10.19 -9.19 2.11
CA CYS A 30 -10.63 -9.35 3.49
C CYS A 30 -12.14 -9.13 3.57
N ASP A 31 -12.89 -10.22 3.57
CA ASP A 31 -14.35 -10.21 3.72
C ASP A 31 -14.78 -9.98 5.17
N GLY A 32 -16.09 -10.04 5.46
CA GLY A 32 -16.62 -9.82 6.81
C GLY A 32 -16.04 -10.76 7.86
N ALA A 33 -15.76 -12.02 7.52
CA ALA A 33 -15.14 -12.97 8.43
C ALA A 33 -13.68 -12.60 8.72
N CYS A 34 -12.93 -12.23 7.69
CA CYS A 34 -11.57 -11.71 7.84
C CYS A 34 -11.54 -10.42 8.68
N LEU A 35 -12.43 -9.46 8.41
CA LEU A 35 -12.51 -8.20 9.15
C LEU A 35 -12.86 -8.42 10.62
N ALA A 36 -13.84 -9.27 10.91
CA ALA A 36 -14.20 -9.63 12.29
C ALA A 36 -13.02 -10.30 13.02
N GLN A 37 -12.32 -11.21 12.33
CA GLN A 37 -11.15 -11.89 12.88
C GLN A 37 -10.00 -10.91 13.18
N MET A 38 -9.68 -10.00 12.26
CA MET A 38 -8.63 -8.98 12.46
C MET A 38 -9.00 -7.95 13.51
N GLY A 39 -10.26 -7.52 13.54
CA GLY A 39 -10.79 -6.63 14.58
C GLY A 39 -10.73 -7.26 15.97
N GLY A 40 -11.03 -8.56 16.10
CA GLY A 40 -10.89 -9.32 17.35
C GLY A 40 -9.44 -9.43 17.84
N LEU A 41 -8.47 -9.33 16.94
CA LEU A 41 -7.03 -9.25 17.27
C LEU A 41 -6.54 -7.82 17.52
N GLY A 42 -7.39 -6.80 17.38
CA GLY A 42 -7.03 -5.39 17.55
C GLY A 42 -6.36 -4.75 16.32
N TYR A 43 -6.45 -5.36 15.14
CA TYR A 43 -5.89 -4.79 13.90
C TYR A 43 -6.86 -3.84 13.20
N THR A 44 -6.29 -2.79 12.61
CA THR A 44 -6.90 -1.98 11.55
C THR A 44 -6.45 -2.51 10.19
N VAL A 45 -7.39 -2.96 9.36
CA VAL A 45 -7.11 -3.42 7.99
C VAL A 45 -7.02 -2.21 7.06
N VAL A 46 -5.87 -2.01 6.44
CA VAL A 46 -5.60 -0.92 5.49
C VAL A 46 -5.82 -1.40 4.06
N MET A 47 -6.66 -0.67 3.33
CA MET A 47 -6.85 -0.80 1.89
C MET A 47 -6.24 0.42 1.18
N TRP A 48 -6.28 0.42 -0.14
CA TRP A 48 -5.80 1.51 -0.99
C TRP A 48 -6.95 2.05 -1.83
N ASN A 49 -6.86 3.33 -2.20
CA ASN A 49 -7.76 3.99 -3.16
C ASN A 49 -7.01 4.44 -4.43
N LEU A 50 -5.71 4.16 -4.53
CA LEU A 50 -4.89 4.35 -5.72
C LEU A 50 -3.95 3.14 -5.86
N ASP A 51 -4.15 2.33 -6.90
CA ASP A 51 -3.24 1.24 -7.27
C ASP A 51 -2.27 1.73 -8.34
N THR A 52 -0.96 1.67 -8.11
CA THR A 52 0.02 2.09 -9.13
C THR A 52 0.11 1.10 -10.30
N GLU A 53 -0.38 -0.13 -10.12
CA GLU A 53 -0.20 -1.23 -11.06
C GLU A 53 1.27 -1.49 -11.41
N ASP A 54 2.19 -1.20 -10.49
CA ASP A 54 3.63 -1.42 -10.65
C ASP A 54 3.96 -2.88 -11.00
N TRP A 55 3.20 -3.82 -10.47
CA TRP A 55 3.28 -5.24 -10.78
C TRP A 55 2.93 -5.58 -12.24
N LYS A 56 2.14 -4.77 -12.95
CA LYS A 56 1.84 -4.96 -14.39
C LYS A 56 2.90 -4.32 -15.29
N ASN A 57 3.49 -3.22 -14.84
CA ASN A 57 4.37 -2.37 -15.66
C ASN A 57 5.85 -2.72 -15.48
N GLN A 58 6.15 -4.00 -15.65
CA GLN A 58 7.51 -4.53 -15.68
C GLN A 58 7.96 -4.74 -17.15
N PRO A 59 9.27 -4.70 -17.45
CA PRO A 59 10.40 -4.33 -16.58
C PRO A 59 10.48 -2.80 -16.39
N ALA A 60 11.57 -2.29 -15.78
CA ALA A 60 11.75 -0.88 -15.44
C ALA A 60 11.48 0.12 -16.59
N SER A 61 11.69 -0.26 -17.85
CA SER A 61 11.37 0.57 -19.01
C SER A 61 9.89 0.93 -19.16
N ASN A 62 8.98 0.21 -18.47
CA ASN A 62 7.54 0.45 -18.48
C ASN A 62 7.03 1.18 -17.24
N ILE A 63 7.86 1.39 -16.21
CA ILE A 63 7.39 1.89 -14.90
C ILE A 63 6.80 3.30 -14.96
N TRP A 64 7.17 4.07 -15.99
CA TRP A 64 6.58 5.38 -16.26
C TRP A 64 5.05 5.32 -16.39
N LYS A 65 4.47 4.21 -16.88
CA LYS A 65 3.02 4.02 -16.97
C LYS A 65 2.36 4.00 -15.59
N SER A 66 3.01 3.37 -14.61
CA SER A 66 2.57 3.39 -13.20
C SER A 66 2.66 4.79 -12.61
N PHE A 67 3.70 5.55 -12.96
CA PHE A 67 3.81 6.95 -12.54
C PHE A 67 2.73 7.82 -13.17
N GLU A 68 2.44 7.68 -14.46
CA GLU A 68 1.36 8.40 -15.13
C GLU A 68 0.00 8.09 -14.49
N LYS A 69 -0.30 6.81 -14.24
CA LYS A 69 -1.52 6.40 -13.55
C LYS A 69 -1.62 7.06 -12.17
N PHE A 70 -0.57 6.96 -11.35
CA PHE A 70 -0.51 7.64 -10.05
C PHE A 70 -0.78 9.14 -10.16
N SER A 71 -0.20 9.78 -11.15
CA SER A 71 -0.30 11.22 -11.36
C SER A 71 -1.70 11.67 -11.74
N ALA A 72 -2.33 10.92 -12.64
CA ALA A 72 -3.67 11.17 -13.11
C ALA A 72 -4.69 10.97 -11.99
N GLU A 73 -4.57 9.88 -11.22
CA GLU A 73 -5.52 9.56 -10.15
C GLU A 73 -5.38 10.49 -8.93
N LEU A 74 -4.15 10.87 -8.54
CA LEU A 74 -3.92 11.76 -7.40
C LEU A 74 -4.58 13.14 -7.57
N TRP A 75 -4.54 13.67 -8.79
CA TRP A 75 -5.01 15.01 -9.13
C TRP A 75 -6.30 15.00 -9.93
N ASN A 76 -7.05 13.90 -9.94
CA ASN A 76 -8.35 13.88 -10.58
C ASN A 76 -9.37 14.59 -9.68
N PRO A 77 -9.83 15.82 -10.03
CA PRO A 77 -10.80 16.55 -9.21
C PRO A 77 -12.17 15.85 -9.14
N GLU A 78 -12.44 14.88 -10.01
CA GLU A 78 -13.67 14.09 -10.02
C GLU A 78 -13.66 12.97 -8.97
N HIS A 79 -12.49 12.63 -8.40
CA HIS A 79 -12.40 11.62 -7.35
C HIS A 79 -12.78 12.23 -5.99
N SER A 80 -13.61 11.52 -5.21
CA SER A 80 -13.96 11.91 -3.83
C SER A 80 -12.73 12.09 -2.93
N ASP A 81 -11.62 11.46 -3.33
CA ASP A 81 -10.37 11.37 -2.58
C ASP A 81 -9.28 12.31 -3.16
N TYR A 82 -9.67 13.37 -3.88
CA TYR A 82 -8.76 14.34 -4.48
C TYR A 82 -7.67 14.79 -3.51
N GLY A 83 -6.39 14.56 -3.89
CA GLY A 83 -5.23 14.88 -3.06
C GLY A 83 -5.05 14.05 -1.79
N ARG A 84 -5.89 13.02 -1.55
CA ARG A 84 -5.93 12.20 -0.32
C ARG A 84 -5.93 10.71 -0.65
N VAL A 85 -4.74 10.18 -0.94
CA VAL A 85 -4.60 8.79 -1.39
C VAL A 85 -3.78 7.93 -0.44
N ILE A 86 -4.20 6.67 -0.28
CA ILE A 86 -3.37 5.57 0.20
C ILE A 86 -2.96 4.78 -1.04
N THR A 87 -1.69 4.89 -1.41
CA THR A 87 -1.13 4.30 -2.62
C THR A 87 -0.65 2.87 -2.39
N LEU A 88 -1.00 1.95 -3.30
CA LEU A 88 -0.42 0.62 -3.36
C LEU A 88 0.78 0.57 -4.31
N ALA A 89 1.89 0.03 -3.80
CA ALA A 89 3.09 -0.33 -4.55
C ALA A 89 3.82 -1.50 -3.83
N HIS A 90 4.81 -2.10 -4.49
CA HIS A 90 5.54 -3.29 -4.05
C HIS A 90 7.06 -3.07 -4.14
N ASP A 91 7.70 -2.83 -3.01
CA ASP A 91 9.15 -2.61 -2.87
C ASP A 91 10.01 -3.83 -3.23
N THR A 92 9.40 -5.02 -3.30
CA THR A 92 10.05 -6.25 -3.77
C THR A 92 10.28 -6.28 -5.28
N LEU A 93 9.67 -5.38 -6.05
CA LEU A 93 9.85 -5.27 -7.49
C LEU A 93 10.93 -4.22 -7.82
N PRO A 94 12.01 -4.57 -8.55
CA PRO A 94 13.12 -3.64 -8.80
C PRO A 94 12.71 -2.32 -9.45
N ALA A 95 11.76 -2.35 -10.38
CA ALA A 95 11.28 -1.16 -11.06
C ALA A 95 10.53 -0.19 -10.12
N THR A 96 9.94 -0.68 -9.04
CA THR A 96 9.16 0.15 -8.09
C THR A 96 10.05 1.15 -7.35
N LEU A 97 11.35 0.90 -7.24
CA LEU A 97 12.29 1.89 -6.71
C LEU A 97 12.32 3.16 -7.57
N ASP A 98 12.32 3.02 -8.90
CA ASP A 98 12.28 4.16 -9.80
C ASP A 98 10.94 4.88 -9.73
N LEU A 99 9.83 4.15 -9.59
CA LEU A 99 8.53 4.76 -9.30
C LEU A 99 8.56 5.64 -8.04
N ALA A 100 9.10 5.11 -6.94
CA ALA A 100 9.20 5.83 -5.67
C ALA A 100 10.03 7.12 -5.78
N ARG A 101 11.11 7.11 -6.58
CA ARG A 101 11.90 8.31 -6.89
C ARG A 101 11.07 9.36 -7.61
N HIS A 102 10.31 8.97 -8.65
CA HIS A 102 9.48 9.91 -9.40
C HIS A 102 8.37 10.52 -8.56
N ILE A 103 7.74 9.72 -7.69
CA ILE A 103 6.70 10.20 -6.76
C ILE A 103 7.30 11.21 -5.76
N SER A 104 8.46 10.90 -5.19
CA SER A 104 9.10 11.73 -4.15
C SER A 104 9.77 13.00 -4.69
N ALA A 105 10.25 12.96 -5.94
CA ALA A 105 10.92 14.09 -6.58
C ALA A 105 9.96 15.21 -7.01
N ARG A 106 8.64 15.00 -6.93
CA ARG A 106 7.69 16.07 -7.23
C ARG A 106 7.86 17.21 -6.22
N PRO A 107 7.93 18.48 -6.67
CA PRO A 107 7.80 19.60 -5.77
C PRO A 107 6.50 19.40 -4.99
N LYS A 108 6.58 19.40 -3.65
CA LYS A 108 5.40 19.43 -2.80
C LYS A 108 4.62 20.68 -3.21
N GLN A 109 3.62 20.55 -4.09
CA GLN A 109 2.67 21.60 -4.36
C GLN A 109 1.98 21.83 -3.03
N ARG A 110 2.42 22.89 -2.33
CA ARG A 110 1.75 23.37 -1.13
C ARG A 110 0.32 23.69 -1.53
N ILE A 111 -0.61 22.97 -0.93
CA ILE A 111 -1.99 23.43 -0.78
C ILE A 111 -1.94 24.70 0.08
#